data_AF-A0A1B8ZXC3-F1
#
_entry.id   AF-A0A1B8ZXC3-F1
#
_cell.length_a   1.000
_cell.length_b   1.000
_cell.length_c   1.000
_cell.angle_alpha   90.00
_cell.angle_beta   90.00
_cell.angle_gamma   90.00
#
_symmetry.space_group_name_H-M   'P 1'
#
loop_
_entity.id
_entity.type
_entity.pdbx_description
1 polymer ?
#
loop_
_entity_poly.entity_id
_entity_poly.type
_entity_poly.pdbx_seq_one_letter_code
_entity_poly.pdbx_strand_id
1 'polypeptide(L)'
;MNKSIRYLIFTIVLLGVGYWGFYSWKHKTSLGDLITIEATFMQYACGDENDDAKVKKVSDPRYNLLLGKDINPETKNSLDPFDFKDYFYDNRSDQYYMTYRLKGRLEINSKSGCDDFTPRFYVEEIERLDGTHRVIIK
;
A
#
# COMPACT_ATOMS: atom_id res chain seq x y z
N MET A 1 20.19 33.22 27.71
CA MET A 1 19.40 31.98 27.64
C MET A 1 19.90 31.03 28.72
N ASN A 2 19.05 30.70 29.72
CA ASN A 2 19.46 29.88 30.87
C ASN A 2 19.93 28.48 30.43
N LYS A 3 20.98 27.95 31.07
CA LYS A 3 21.55 26.62 30.75
C LYS A 3 20.47 25.53 30.76
N SER A 4 19.51 25.58 31.69
CA SER A 4 18.38 24.63 31.74
C SER A 4 17.45 24.70 30.52
N ILE A 5 17.21 25.88 29.95
CA ILE A 5 16.38 26.04 28.74
C ILE A 5 17.09 25.43 27.52
N ARG A 6 18.41 25.57 27.44
CA ARG A 6 19.22 24.93 26.38
C ARG A 6 19.12 23.40 26.46
N TYR A 7 19.26 22.81 27.65
CA TYR A 7 19.14 21.36 27.81
C TYR A 7 17.74 20.85 27.45
N LEU A 8 16.67 21.56 27.86
CA LEU A 8 15.30 21.19 27.52
C LEU A 8 15.08 21.13 25.99
N ILE A 9 15.56 22.14 25.26
CA ILE A 9 15.44 22.19 23.80
C ILE A 9 16.22 21.02 23.16
N PHE A 10 17.44 20.74 23.61
CA PHE A 10 18.21 19.60 23.11
C PHE A 10 17.50 18.26 23.32
N THR A 11 16.87 18.06 24.48
CA THR A 11 16.11 16.83 24.76
C THR A 11 14.90 16.70 23.85
N ILE A 12 14.14 17.78 23.61
CA ILE A 12 12.98 17.77 22.70
C ILE A 12 13.42 17.44 21.27
N VAL A 13 14.52 18.05 20.80
CA VAL A 13 15.06 17.78 19.46
C VAL A 13 15.52 16.32 19.34
N LEU A 14 16.22 15.79 20.33
CA LEU A 14 16.66 14.38 20.34
C LEU A 14 15.47 13.40 20.34
N LEU A 15 14.42 13.69 21.10
CA LEU A 15 13.20 12.89 21.10
C LEU A 15 12.50 12.94 19.74
N GLY A 16 12.40 14.12 19.12
CA GLY A 16 11.80 14.27 17.80
C GLY A 16 12.56 13.52 16.71
N VAL A 17 13.89 13.66 16.68
CA VAL A 17 14.74 12.95 15.70
C VAL A 17 14.72 11.45 15.96
N GLY A 18 14.78 11.01 17.22
CA GLY A 18 14.69 9.61 17.60
C GLY A 18 13.36 8.97 17.21
N TYR A 19 12.25 9.67 17.47
CA TYR A 19 10.91 9.23 17.06
C TYR A 19 10.79 9.09 15.54
N TRP A 20 11.23 10.11 14.80
CA TRP A 20 11.19 10.09 13.33
C TRP A 20 12.08 8.98 12.75
N GLY A 21 13.30 8.83 13.27
CA GLY A 21 14.22 7.76 12.86
C GLY A 21 13.64 6.38 13.13
N PHE A 22 13.03 6.16 14.31
CA PHE A 22 12.38 4.90 14.65
C PHE A 22 11.20 4.58 13.71
N TYR A 23 10.32 5.55 13.45
CA TYR A 23 9.17 5.35 12.55
C TYR A 23 9.61 5.06 11.11
N SER A 24 10.59 5.81 10.59
CA SER A 24 11.13 5.56 9.25
C SER A 24 11.78 4.18 9.13
N TRP A 25 12.51 3.76 10.17
CA TRP A 25 13.13 2.44 10.21
C TRP A 25 12.10 1.31 10.32
N LYS A 26 11.08 1.47 11.19
CA LYS A 26 9.99 0.49 11.33
C LYS A 26 9.24 0.30 10.00
N HIS A 27 8.92 1.38 9.30
CA HIS A 27 8.24 1.30 8.01
C HIS A 27 9.09 0.63 6.92
N LYS A 28 10.41 0.90 6.88
CA LYS A 28 11.30 0.22 5.93
C LYS A 28 11.47 -1.27 6.22
N THR A 29 11.40 -1.67 7.49
CA THR A 29 11.57 -3.07 7.92
C THR A 29 10.26 -3.87 7.92
N SER A 30 9.10 -3.20 7.93
CA SER A 30 7.79 -3.85 7.84
C SER A 30 7.40 -4.26 6.41
N LEU A 31 8.01 -3.61 5.41
CA LEU A 31 7.85 -3.97 4.01
C LEU A 31 8.61 -5.26 3.70
N GLY A 32 7.88 -6.26 3.22
CA GLY A 32 8.44 -7.53 2.79
C GLY A 32 9.19 -7.45 1.45
N ASP A 33 9.47 -8.64 0.91
CA ASP A 33 10.05 -8.79 -0.42
C ASP A 33 9.15 -8.15 -1.49
N LEU A 34 9.78 -7.77 -2.60
CA LEU A 34 9.05 -7.35 -3.80
C LEU A 34 8.42 -8.60 -4.42
N ILE A 35 7.10 -8.62 -4.49
CA ILE A 35 6.32 -9.74 -5.02
C ILE A 35 5.44 -9.30 -6.18
N THR A 36 5.07 -10.27 -7.01
CA THR A 36 4.11 -10.07 -8.09
C THR A 36 2.87 -10.91 -7.86
N ILE A 37 1.73 -10.25 -7.85
CA ILE A 37 0.41 -10.84 -7.67
C ILE A 37 -0.47 -10.50 -8.87
N GLU A 38 -1.48 -11.32 -9.13
CA GLU A 38 -2.58 -10.96 -10.00
C GLU A 38 -3.80 -10.76 -9.12
N ALA A 39 -4.39 -9.58 -9.18
CA ALA A 39 -5.52 -9.20 -8.34
C ALA A 39 -6.65 -8.62 -9.19
N THR A 40 -7.87 -8.93 -8.81
CA THR A 40 -9.09 -8.43 -9.43
C THR A 40 -9.59 -7.22 -8.66
N PHE A 41 -9.77 -6.09 -9.33
CA PHE A 41 -10.34 -4.89 -8.68
C PHE A 41 -11.79 -5.14 -8.29
N MET A 42 -12.15 -4.82 -7.04
CA MET A 42 -13.50 -4.97 -6.50
C MET A 42 -13.94 -3.66 -5.84
N GLN A 43 -15.12 -3.17 -6.17
CA GLN A 43 -15.73 -2.05 -5.45
C GLN A 43 -16.70 -2.62 -4.42
N TYR A 44 -16.41 -2.43 -3.14
CA TYR A 44 -17.31 -2.83 -2.06
C TYR A 44 -18.27 -1.68 -1.70
N ALA A 45 -19.53 -2.03 -1.39
CA ALA A 45 -20.63 -1.10 -1.15
C ALA A 45 -20.61 -0.39 0.21
N CYS A 46 -19.46 -0.33 0.90
CA CYS A 46 -19.34 0.17 2.27
C CYS A 46 -19.22 1.71 2.36
N GLY A 47 -19.98 2.45 1.56
CA GLY A 47 -20.27 3.88 1.75
C GLY A 47 -19.11 4.85 1.46
N ASP A 48 -17.87 4.43 1.66
CA ASP A 48 -16.66 5.07 1.16
C ASP A 48 -16.06 4.18 0.06
N GLU A 49 -15.47 4.81 -0.94
CA GLU A 49 -14.90 4.21 -2.14
C GLU A 49 -13.71 3.27 -1.79
N ASN A 50 -13.97 2.09 -1.23
CA ASN A 50 -12.92 1.14 -0.87
C ASN A 50 -12.42 0.41 -2.12
N ASP A 51 -11.17 0.71 -2.43
CA ASP A 51 -10.34 0.28 -3.56
C ASP A 51 -9.72 -1.12 -3.35
N ASP A 52 -10.43 -2.04 -2.70
CA ASP A 52 -9.89 -3.36 -2.39
C ASP A 52 -9.67 -4.19 -3.66
N ALA A 53 -8.53 -4.90 -3.72
CA ALA A 53 -8.23 -5.83 -4.79
C ALA A 53 -8.19 -7.26 -4.27
N LYS A 54 -8.88 -8.19 -4.94
CA LYS A 54 -8.93 -9.59 -4.55
C LYS A 54 -7.86 -10.40 -5.27
N VAL A 55 -6.95 -11.00 -4.53
CA VAL A 55 -5.82 -11.76 -5.10
C VAL A 55 -6.32 -13.05 -5.74
N LYS A 56 -6.01 -13.23 -7.02
CA LYS A 56 -6.32 -14.43 -7.82
C LYS A 56 -5.11 -15.35 -7.99
N LYS A 57 -3.92 -14.76 -8.09
CA LYS A 57 -2.68 -15.50 -8.28
C LYS A 57 -1.54 -14.81 -7.56
N VAL A 58 -0.58 -15.61 -7.14
CA VAL A 58 0.65 -15.15 -6.52
C VAL A 58 1.80 -15.83 -7.26
N SER A 59 2.82 -15.06 -7.63
CA SER A 59 3.97 -15.61 -8.38
C SER A 59 4.93 -16.39 -7.49
N ASP A 60 4.99 -16.05 -6.20
CA ASP A 60 5.83 -16.70 -5.20
C ASP A 60 4.98 -17.54 -4.22
N PRO A 61 5.17 -18.87 -4.17
CA PRO A 61 4.42 -19.77 -3.28
C PRO A 61 4.48 -19.40 -1.79
N ARG A 62 5.53 -18.70 -1.34
CA ARG A 62 5.66 -18.23 0.06
C ARG A 62 4.49 -17.33 0.47
N TYR A 63 3.84 -16.68 -0.49
CA TYR A 63 2.74 -15.74 -0.28
C TYR A 63 1.38 -16.32 -0.68
N ASN A 64 1.26 -17.65 -0.84
CA ASN A 64 -0.02 -18.32 -1.14
C ASN A 64 -1.12 -18.04 -0.11
N LEU A 65 -0.76 -17.62 1.10
CA LEU A 65 -1.72 -17.16 2.13
C LEU A 65 -2.59 -15.98 1.68
N LEU A 66 -2.14 -15.23 0.65
CA LEU A 66 -2.87 -14.10 0.07
C LEU A 66 -3.94 -14.56 -0.93
N LEU A 67 -3.88 -15.79 -1.45
CA LEU A 67 -4.81 -16.26 -2.47
C LEU A 67 -6.26 -16.19 -1.97
N GLY A 68 -7.11 -15.52 -2.75
CA GLY A 68 -8.52 -15.32 -2.42
C GLY A 68 -8.79 -14.30 -1.31
N LYS A 69 -7.75 -13.70 -0.72
CA LYS A 69 -7.87 -12.60 0.23
C LYS A 69 -7.95 -11.26 -0.51
N ASP A 70 -8.57 -10.31 0.18
CA ASP A 70 -8.57 -8.92 -0.24
C ASP A 70 -7.28 -8.26 0.24
N ILE A 71 -6.78 -7.30 -0.54
CA ILE A 71 -5.63 -6.47 -0.24
C ILE A 71 -6.00 -5.01 -0.46
N ASN A 72 -5.40 -4.11 0.31
CA ASN A 72 -5.52 -2.67 0.08
C ASN A 72 -4.30 -2.20 -0.73
N PRO A 73 -4.43 -1.94 -2.04
CA PRO A 73 -3.34 -1.40 -2.85
C PRO A 73 -3.07 0.07 -2.47
N GLU A 74 -1.86 0.36 -1.99
CA GLU A 74 -1.41 1.71 -1.66
C GLU A 74 -0.26 2.14 -2.57
N THR A 75 -0.11 3.45 -2.79
CA THR A 75 1.11 4.03 -3.38
C THR A 75 1.99 4.61 -2.29
N LYS A 76 3.31 4.63 -2.51
CA LYS A 76 4.31 4.99 -1.49
C LYS A 76 4.23 6.46 -1.02
N ASN A 77 3.58 7.34 -1.78
CA ASN A 77 3.46 8.77 -1.48
C ASN A 77 2.02 9.14 -1.12
N SER A 78 1.55 8.75 0.06
CA SER A 78 0.22 9.09 0.57
C SER A 78 0.06 10.56 1.02
N LEU A 79 0.86 11.48 0.49
CA LEU A 79 0.72 12.93 0.73
C LEU A 79 -0.15 13.63 -0.32
N ASP A 80 -0.35 13.00 -1.47
CA ASP A 80 -1.46 13.28 -2.39
C ASP A 80 -2.32 12.02 -2.44
N PRO A 81 -3.65 12.11 -2.22
CA PRO A 81 -4.56 10.99 -2.44
C PRO A 81 -4.70 10.78 -3.94
N PHE A 82 -3.68 10.18 -4.55
CA PHE A 82 -3.84 9.50 -5.81
C PHE A 82 -4.30 8.09 -5.48
N ASP A 83 -5.62 7.92 -5.48
CA ASP A 83 -6.27 6.68 -5.10
C ASP A 83 -5.97 5.62 -6.17
N PHE A 84 -5.89 4.35 -5.78
CA PHE A 84 -5.60 3.29 -6.74
C PHE A 84 -6.59 3.31 -7.91
N LYS A 85 -7.85 3.68 -7.65
CA LYS A 85 -8.90 3.96 -8.65
C LYS A 85 -8.49 4.97 -9.74
N ASP A 86 -7.59 5.90 -9.43
CA ASP A 86 -7.12 6.95 -10.34
C ASP A 86 -6.21 6.41 -11.45
N TYR A 87 -5.63 5.22 -11.28
CA TYR A 87 -4.94 4.51 -12.35
C TYR A 87 -5.91 3.83 -13.34
N PHE A 88 -7.19 3.70 -12.99
CA PHE A 88 -8.21 2.97 -13.75
C PHE A 88 -9.25 3.92 -14.38
N TYR A 89 -8.92 5.22 -14.46
CA TYR A 89 -9.83 6.35 -14.64
C TYR A 89 -10.62 6.44 -15.96
N ASP A 90 -10.53 5.46 -16.86
CA ASP A 90 -11.20 5.57 -18.17
C ASP A 90 -12.57 4.91 -18.28
N ASN A 91 -13.05 4.16 -17.28
CA ASN A 91 -14.47 3.82 -17.15
C ASN A 91 -14.69 2.97 -15.89
N ARG A 92 -15.21 3.57 -14.82
CA ARG A 92 -15.54 2.81 -13.60
C ARG A 92 -16.40 1.57 -13.91
N SER A 93 -17.32 1.64 -14.88
CA SER A 93 -18.26 0.56 -15.17
C SER A 93 -17.71 -0.64 -15.96
N ASP A 94 -16.67 -0.49 -16.79
CA ASP A 94 -16.15 -1.57 -17.65
C ASP A 94 -14.89 -2.26 -17.08
N GLN A 95 -14.27 -1.67 -16.05
CA GLN A 95 -13.05 -2.20 -15.43
C GLN A 95 -13.31 -2.98 -14.12
N TYR A 96 -14.56 -3.02 -13.64
CA TYR A 96 -14.93 -3.92 -12.55
C TYR A 96 -14.64 -5.36 -12.94
N TYR A 97 -14.08 -6.13 -12.02
CA TYR A 97 -13.66 -7.52 -12.25
C TYR A 97 -12.49 -7.70 -13.23
N MET A 98 -11.83 -6.63 -13.68
CA MET A 98 -10.57 -6.77 -14.41
C MET A 98 -9.45 -7.26 -13.50
N THR A 99 -8.63 -8.16 -14.05
CA THR A 99 -7.48 -8.71 -13.35
C THR A 99 -6.21 -8.02 -13.82
N TYR A 100 -5.47 -7.50 -12.86
CA TYR A 100 -4.24 -6.76 -13.05
C TYR A 100 -3.09 -7.55 -12.44
N ARG A 101 -1.94 -7.49 -13.08
CA ARG A 101 -0.67 -7.89 -12.48
C ARG A 101 -0.11 -6.70 -11.71
N LEU A 102 -0.02 -6.85 -10.40
CA LEU A 102 0.53 -5.86 -9.50
C LEU A 102 1.89 -6.35 -9.01
N LYS A 103 2.89 -5.48 -9.08
CA LYS A 103 4.21 -5.73 -8.50
C LYS A 103 4.45 -4.72 -7.40
N GLY A 104 4.76 -5.20 -6.21
CA GLY A 104 4.75 -4.37 -5.02
C GLY A 104 5.22 -5.11 -3.77
N ARG A 105 5.11 -4.46 -2.63
CA ARG A 105 5.59 -4.97 -1.34
C ARG A 105 4.44 -5.10 -0.37
N LEU A 106 4.34 -6.27 0.25
CA LEU A 106 3.37 -6.52 1.30
C LEU A 106 3.88 -5.94 2.62
N GLU A 107 3.05 -5.17 3.31
CA GLU A 107 3.29 -4.83 4.71
C GLU A 107 2.58 -5.84 5.61
N ILE A 108 3.35 -6.71 6.25
CA ILE A 108 2.82 -7.88 6.98
C ILE A 108 2.08 -7.47 8.27
N ASN A 109 2.35 -6.25 8.78
CA ASN A 109 1.85 -5.75 10.06
C ASN A 109 0.90 -4.54 9.94
N SER A 110 0.39 -4.28 8.74
CA SER A 110 -0.46 -3.12 8.50
C SER A 110 -1.94 -3.46 8.57
N LYS A 111 -2.70 -2.62 9.28
CA LYS A 111 -4.16 -2.58 9.19
C LYS A 111 -4.56 -1.65 8.04
N SER A 112 -5.47 -2.04 7.16
CA SER A 112 -6.01 -1.17 6.10
C SER A 112 -7.41 -1.58 5.67
N GLY A 113 -8.21 -0.62 5.18
CA GLY A 113 -9.60 -0.85 4.79
C GLY A 113 -10.57 -0.85 5.97
N CYS A 114 -11.80 -1.31 5.74
CA CYS A 114 -12.83 -1.47 6.78
C CYS A 114 -12.64 -2.71 7.65
N ASP A 115 -11.71 -3.59 7.30
CA ASP A 115 -11.35 -4.77 8.06
C ASP A 115 -9.90 -4.65 8.57
N ASP A 116 -9.72 -4.70 9.89
CA ASP A 116 -8.42 -4.64 10.57
C ASP A 116 -7.45 -5.75 10.12
N PHE A 117 -7.93 -6.74 9.36
CA PHE A 117 -7.16 -7.87 8.85
C PHE A 117 -6.72 -7.79 7.38
N THR A 118 -7.16 -6.77 6.62
CA THR A 118 -6.75 -6.64 5.20
C THR A 118 -5.34 -6.05 5.12
N PRO A 119 -4.36 -6.76 4.52
CA PRO A 119 -2.98 -6.30 4.47
C PRO A 119 -2.78 -5.21 3.40
N ARG A 120 -1.87 -4.28 3.66
CA ARG A 120 -1.47 -3.24 2.69
C ARG A 120 -0.49 -3.80 1.69
N PHE A 121 -0.72 -3.44 0.45
CA PHE A 121 0.13 -3.81 -0.66
C PHE A 121 0.63 -2.55 -1.38
N TYR A 122 1.89 -2.19 -1.15
CA TYR A 122 2.50 -1.02 -1.76
C TYR A 122 2.86 -1.32 -3.21
N VAL A 123 2.07 -0.80 -4.14
CA VAL A 123 2.21 -1.05 -5.57
C VAL A 123 3.33 -0.19 -6.15
N GLU A 124 4.27 -0.82 -6.85
CA GLU A 124 5.37 -0.20 -7.59
C GLU A 124 5.15 -0.29 -9.11
N GLU A 125 4.48 -1.34 -9.60
CA GLU A 125 4.08 -1.45 -11.02
C GLU A 125 2.69 -2.07 -11.16
N ILE A 126 1.91 -1.57 -12.13
CA ILE A 126 0.58 -2.07 -12.52
C ILE A 126 0.62 -2.45 -13.99
N GLU A 127 0.14 -3.64 -14.33
CA GLU A 127 -0.01 -4.10 -15.71
C GLU A 127 -1.38 -4.76 -15.89
N ARG A 128 -2.15 -4.34 -16.91
CA ARG A 128 -3.35 -5.07 -17.33
C ARG A 128 -2.95 -6.36 -18.03
N LEU A 129 -3.60 -7.46 -17.68
CA LEU A 129 -3.31 -8.76 -18.30
C LEU A 129 -3.70 -8.84 -19.78
N ASP A 130 -4.49 -7.90 -20.29
CA ASP A 130 -4.77 -7.74 -21.72
C ASP A 130 -3.63 -7.05 -22.51
N GLY A 131 -2.56 -6.62 -21.83
CA GLY A 131 -1.39 -5.97 -22.43
C GLY A 131 -1.61 -4.53 -22.89
N THR A 132 -2.80 -3.96 -22.70
CA THR A 132 -3.16 -2.63 -23.21
C THR A 132 -2.65 -1.48 -22.34
N HIS A 133 -2.29 -1.76 -21.09
CA HIS A 133 -1.92 -0.73 -20.12
C HIS A 133 -0.86 -1.22 -19.15
N ARG A 134 0.24 -0.46 -19.03
CA ARG A 134 1.29 -0.68 -18.03
C ARG A 134 1.73 0.65 -17.45
N VAL A 135 1.75 0.73 -16.13
CA VAL A 135 2.15 1.91 -15.37
C VAL A 135 3.25 1.54 -14.38
N ILE A 136 4.30 2.34 -14.35
CA ILE A 136 5.42 2.22 -13.41
C ILE A 136 5.32 3.39 -12.44
N ILE A 137 5.12 3.09 -11.16
CA ILE A 137 4.91 4.05 -10.08
C ILE A 137 6.27 4.24 -9.41
N LYS A 138 6.87 5.43 -9.60
CA LYS A 138 8.22 5.77 -9.09
C LYS A 138 8.19 6.32 -7.68
#